data_AF-A0A087GQP1-F1
#
_entry.id   AF-A0A087GQP1-F1
#
_cell.length_a   1.000
_cell.length_b   1.000
_cell.length_c   1.000
_cell.angle_alpha   90.00
_cell.angle_beta   90.00
_cell.angle_gamma   90.00
#
_symmetry.space_group_name_H-M   'P 1'
#
loop_
_entity.id
_entity.type
_entity.pdbx_description
1 polymer ?
#
loop_
_entity_poly.entity_id
_entity_poly.type
_entity_poly.pdbx_seq_one_letter_code
_entity_poly.pdbx_strand_id
1 'polypeptide(L)'
;MTAGDNPFVYNTSSLQNQLKEKEKELLAAKAELEALRTKEELKDRALGELRENVRKLEERLGATNNLVEQQEVDMKKLEEEKEDALAAQDAAEEALRRVYTHNQDDDSTPLESIIAPLEAQIKFHKHQISALQEDNKALERLTKSKEAALLEAEGILRSALERALIVEEVQNHNFELCRQIEICQEEYKFLEKINRHKALEIEKLSQTIGELEEAILAGGKAANAVRDYRRQISQLNEEKRTLERELARVKVSASRVALAVANEWKDENDRVMPVKQWLEERRILHGEMQKLKDKLAVSERTAKAETQLKERLKLRLKTIEDGFKGQNTTKNEKSGKILGFLTSGGGGSKKRSTSQPRGRIYALNHRVTESDGKENTKITANGLTDQHEEDDKRKAEEDGNVDSEDMVSGFLYDRLQKEVIALRKICDSKDGTINTKNEEIKMLLKKVDALTKAIEVETKKAKREAAAREKENALAMLNEESKQCRKANLPRSRVPNSR
;
A
#
# COMPACT_ATOMS: atom_id res chain seq x y z
N MET A 1 -6.75 -25.49 35.76
CA MET A 1 -7.59 -24.83 36.78
C MET A 1 -8.35 -23.73 36.08
N THR A 2 -9.67 -23.82 36.01
CA THR A 2 -10.52 -22.78 35.39
C THR A 2 -10.56 -21.55 36.27
N ALA A 3 -10.48 -20.35 35.67
CA ALA A 3 -10.62 -19.11 36.40
C ALA A 3 -12.04 -19.04 37.01
N GLY A 4 -12.13 -18.73 38.30
CA GLY A 4 -13.40 -18.38 38.92
C GLY A 4 -13.71 -16.92 38.60
N ASP A 5 -14.71 -16.68 37.75
CA ASP A 5 -15.16 -15.33 37.43
C ASP A 5 -15.57 -14.60 38.71
N ASN A 6 -14.89 -13.49 38.99
CA ASN A 6 -14.95 -12.85 40.29
C ASN A 6 -16.23 -11.97 40.39
N PRO A 7 -17.25 -12.37 41.18
CA PRO A 7 -18.59 -11.78 41.09
C PRO A 7 -18.64 -10.30 41.48
N PHE A 8 -17.65 -9.84 42.25
CA PHE A 8 -17.48 -8.42 42.57
C PHE A 8 -17.20 -7.55 41.33
N VAL A 9 -16.54 -8.09 40.30
CA VAL A 9 -16.25 -7.34 39.05
C VAL A 9 -17.52 -7.14 38.21
N TYR A 10 -18.37 -8.15 38.11
CA TYR A 10 -19.67 -8.03 37.44
C TYR A 10 -20.59 -7.02 38.15
N ASN A 11 -20.70 -7.11 39.49
CA ASN A 11 -21.54 -6.21 40.27
C ASN A 11 -21.05 -4.76 40.23
N THR A 12 -19.73 -4.53 40.30
CA THR A 12 -19.16 -3.18 40.16
C THR A 12 -19.33 -2.61 38.75
N SER A 13 -19.17 -3.43 37.70
CA SER A 13 -19.45 -3.01 36.32
C SER A 13 -20.93 -2.64 36.12
N SER A 14 -21.85 -3.45 36.65
CA SER A 14 -23.29 -3.19 36.62
C SER A 14 -23.66 -1.87 37.31
N LEU A 15 -23.18 -1.65 38.54
CA LEU A 15 -23.39 -0.41 39.29
C LEU A 15 -22.74 0.80 38.60
N GLN A 16 -21.57 0.64 37.97
CA GLN A 16 -20.92 1.71 37.22
C GLN A 16 -21.67 2.07 35.92
N ASN A 17 -22.36 1.10 35.30
CA ASN A 17 -23.21 1.36 34.15
C ASN A 17 -24.53 2.05 34.58
N GLN A 18 -25.15 1.62 35.68
CA GLN A 18 -26.30 2.30 36.27
C GLN A 18 -25.97 3.74 36.70
N LEU A 19 -24.76 3.98 37.24
CA LEU A 19 -24.29 5.33 37.56
C LEU A 19 -24.21 6.20 36.30
N LYS A 20 -23.58 5.72 35.22
CA LYS A 20 -23.50 6.43 33.93
C LYS A 20 -24.87 6.68 33.29
N GLU A 21 -25.82 5.79 33.51
CA GLU A 21 -27.21 5.95 33.05
C GLU A 21 -27.93 7.04 33.85
N LYS A 22 -27.78 7.07 35.18
CA LYS A 22 -28.29 8.14 36.03
C LYS A 22 -27.60 9.49 35.82
N GLU A 23 -26.32 9.50 35.47
CA GLU A 23 -25.61 10.71 35.02
C GLU A 23 -26.19 11.27 33.72
N LYS A 24 -26.54 10.40 32.75
CA LYS A 24 -27.22 10.80 31.50
C LYS A 24 -28.64 11.31 31.75
N GLU A 25 -29.44 10.62 32.57
CA GLU A 25 -30.78 11.08 32.96
C GLU A 25 -30.72 12.45 33.64
N LEU A 26 -29.76 12.66 34.55
CA LEU A 26 -29.55 13.92 35.26
C LEU A 26 -29.06 15.05 34.35
N LEU A 27 -28.30 14.75 33.28
CA LEU A 27 -27.96 15.72 32.24
C LEU A 27 -29.16 16.06 31.36
N ALA A 28 -29.99 15.08 30.99
CA ALA A 28 -31.21 15.30 30.22
C ALA A 28 -32.22 16.16 31.00
N ALA A 29 -32.48 15.84 32.28
CA ALA A 29 -33.36 16.61 33.15
C ALA A 29 -32.85 18.05 33.38
N LYS A 30 -31.53 18.27 33.44
CA LYS A 30 -30.95 19.62 33.47
C LYS A 30 -31.21 20.39 32.17
N ALA A 31 -31.03 19.76 31.01
CA ALA A 31 -31.32 20.39 29.72
C ALA A 31 -32.81 20.73 29.57
N GLU A 32 -33.71 19.87 30.06
CA GLU A 32 -35.15 20.12 30.11
C GLU A 32 -35.49 21.30 31.04
N LEU A 33 -34.86 21.40 32.22
CA LEU A 33 -35.05 22.53 33.14
C LEU A 33 -34.62 23.87 32.52
N GLU A 34 -33.50 23.95 31.81
CA GLU A 34 -33.10 25.19 31.12
C GLU A 34 -34.03 25.52 29.92
N ALA A 35 -34.53 24.49 29.21
CA ALA A 35 -35.54 24.67 28.16
C ALA A 35 -36.91 25.15 28.72
N LEU A 36 -37.25 24.76 29.95
CA LEU A 36 -38.44 25.25 30.64
C LEU A 36 -38.25 26.68 31.17
N ARG A 37 -37.07 27.02 31.72
CA ARG A 37 -36.73 28.39 32.16
C ARG A 37 -36.79 29.41 31.03
N THR A 38 -36.12 29.14 29.91
CA THR A 38 -36.15 30.04 28.74
C THR A 38 -37.57 30.21 28.17
N LYS A 39 -38.43 29.19 28.31
CA LYS A 39 -39.87 29.26 27.97
C LYS A 39 -40.70 30.04 29.00
N GLU A 40 -40.30 30.06 30.27
CA GLU A 40 -40.88 30.88 31.34
C GLU A 40 -40.52 32.36 31.15
N GLU A 41 -39.25 32.68 30.91
CA GLU A 41 -38.76 34.02 30.55
C GLU A 41 -39.44 34.63 29.31
N LEU A 42 -39.85 33.78 28.34
CA LEU A 42 -40.63 34.22 27.17
C LEU A 42 -42.09 34.56 27.54
N LYS A 43 -42.71 33.80 28.46
CA LYS A 43 -44.05 34.11 28.98
C LYS A 43 -44.04 35.38 29.82
N ASP A 44 -43.04 35.57 30.68
CA ASP A 44 -42.96 36.75 31.55
C ASP A 44 -42.76 38.04 30.77
N ARG A 45 -41.98 38.00 29.68
CA ARG A 45 -41.91 39.12 28.71
C ARG A 45 -43.27 39.43 28.08
N ALA A 46 -43.96 38.42 27.54
CA ALA A 46 -45.28 38.60 26.96
C ALA A 46 -46.33 39.10 27.98
N LEU A 47 -46.26 38.65 29.24
CA LEU A 47 -47.10 39.15 30.34
C LEU A 47 -46.73 40.59 30.72
N GLY A 48 -45.46 40.98 30.65
CA GLY A 48 -45.01 42.37 30.84
C GLY A 48 -45.59 43.29 29.77
N GLU A 49 -45.48 42.92 28.50
CA GLU A 49 -46.07 43.64 27.36
C GLU A 49 -47.60 43.75 27.47
N LEU A 50 -48.28 42.68 27.91
CA LEU A 50 -49.73 42.69 28.10
C LEU A 50 -50.15 43.64 29.23
N ARG A 51 -49.42 43.67 30.36
CA ARG A 51 -49.66 44.61 31.48
C ARG A 51 -49.42 46.06 31.07
N GLU A 52 -48.37 46.32 30.28
CA GLU A 52 -48.07 47.63 29.71
C GLU A 52 -49.20 48.14 28.80
N ASN A 53 -49.77 47.25 27.98
CA ASN A 53 -50.90 47.57 27.11
C ASN A 53 -52.21 47.78 27.89
N VAL A 54 -52.46 47.02 28.96
CA VAL A 54 -53.60 47.25 29.86
C VAL A 54 -53.51 48.63 30.52
N ARG A 55 -52.35 49.00 31.08
CA ARG A 55 -52.16 50.34 31.71
C ARG A 55 -52.46 51.47 30.72
N LYS A 56 -51.97 51.37 29.48
CA LYS A 56 -52.24 52.35 28.42
C LYS A 56 -53.72 52.44 28.01
N LEU A 57 -54.48 51.36 28.16
CA LEU A 57 -55.94 51.38 27.95
C LEU A 57 -56.66 51.99 29.15
N GLU A 58 -56.23 51.73 30.38
CA GLU A 58 -56.74 52.36 31.61
C GLU A 58 -56.49 53.88 31.62
N GLU A 59 -55.28 54.31 31.28
CA GLU A 59 -54.90 55.73 31.11
C GLU A 59 -55.76 56.43 30.06
N ARG A 60 -55.98 55.79 28.90
CA ARG A 60 -56.86 56.32 27.84
C ARG A 60 -58.32 56.37 28.27
N LEU A 61 -58.80 55.35 28.99
CA LEU A 61 -60.18 55.29 29.49
C LEU A 61 -60.44 56.42 30.49
N GLY A 62 -59.50 56.64 31.43
CA GLY A 62 -59.56 57.77 32.37
C GLY A 62 -59.57 59.12 31.65
N ALA A 63 -58.70 59.31 30.65
CA ALA A 63 -58.69 60.53 29.85
C ALA A 63 -60.01 60.77 29.09
N THR A 64 -60.65 59.71 28.55
CA THR A 64 -61.98 59.84 27.93
C THR A 64 -63.09 60.08 28.93
N ASN A 65 -63.03 59.48 30.12
CA ASN A 65 -64.03 59.67 31.17
C ASN A 65 -64.02 61.13 31.69
N ASN A 66 -62.84 61.67 31.97
CA ASN A 66 -62.67 63.08 32.38
C ASN A 66 -63.19 64.05 31.30
N LEU A 67 -63.05 63.71 30.01
CA LEU A 67 -63.59 64.53 28.91
C LEU A 67 -65.12 64.51 28.87
N VAL A 68 -65.75 63.36 29.13
CA VAL A 68 -67.22 63.24 29.23
C VAL A 68 -67.74 64.01 30.45
N GLU A 69 -67.10 63.88 31.61
CA GLU A 69 -67.45 64.64 32.83
C GLU A 69 -67.36 66.16 32.60
N GLN A 70 -66.33 66.63 31.90
CA GLN A 70 -66.20 68.04 31.51
C GLN A 70 -67.33 68.47 30.56
N GLN A 71 -67.67 67.64 29.55
CA GLN A 71 -68.78 67.93 28.63
C GLN A 71 -70.14 67.98 29.34
N GLU A 72 -70.40 67.09 30.31
CA GLU A 72 -71.62 67.16 31.12
C GLU A 72 -71.72 68.45 31.97
N VAL A 73 -70.59 68.95 32.47
CA VAL A 73 -70.53 70.21 33.23
C VAL A 73 -70.78 71.41 32.30
N ASP A 74 -70.22 71.41 31.09
CA ASP A 74 -70.39 72.52 30.15
C ASP A 74 -71.77 72.51 29.47
N MET A 75 -72.40 71.35 29.25
CA MET A 75 -73.80 71.32 28.80
C MET A 75 -74.76 71.96 29.82
N LYS A 76 -74.58 71.70 31.12
CA LYS A 76 -75.44 72.28 32.17
C LYS A 76 -75.37 73.81 32.20
N LYS A 77 -74.17 74.38 32.02
CA LYS A 77 -74.01 75.85 31.89
C LYS A 77 -74.73 76.39 30.66
N LEU A 78 -74.64 75.71 29.52
CA LEU A 78 -75.33 76.11 28.29
C LEU A 78 -76.85 75.95 28.39
N GLU A 79 -77.36 75.08 29.27
CA GLU A 79 -78.78 74.99 29.61
C GLU A 79 -79.21 76.16 30.50
N GLU A 80 -78.44 76.49 31.54
CA GLU A 80 -78.66 77.66 32.41
C GLU A 80 -78.61 79.00 31.62
N GLU A 81 -77.54 79.23 30.85
CA GLU A 81 -77.36 80.41 29.98
C GLU A 81 -78.50 80.56 28.95
N LYS A 82 -79.08 79.45 28.49
CA LYS A 82 -80.19 79.43 27.55
C LYS A 82 -81.52 79.83 28.21
N GLU A 83 -81.78 79.41 29.45
CA GLU A 83 -82.98 79.86 30.18
C GLU A 83 -82.91 81.36 30.48
N ASP A 84 -81.74 81.87 30.92
CA ASP A 84 -81.49 83.30 31.10
C ASP A 84 -81.64 84.09 29.78
N ALA A 85 -81.12 83.58 28.67
CA ALA A 85 -81.23 84.23 27.36
C ALA A 85 -82.69 84.31 26.85
N LEU A 86 -83.52 83.29 27.12
CA LEU A 86 -84.94 83.31 26.79
C LEU A 86 -85.70 84.33 27.66
N ALA A 87 -85.43 84.38 28.97
CA ALA A 87 -86.01 85.40 29.86
C ALA A 87 -85.62 86.83 29.44
N ALA A 88 -84.39 87.02 28.94
CA ALA A 88 -83.92 88.29 28.39
C ALA A 88 -84.60 88.64 27.05
N GLN A 89 -84.89 87.65 26.18
CA GLN A 89 -85.64 87.86 24.94
C GLN A 89 -87.07 88.36 25.23
N ASP A 90 -87.80 87.67 26.11
CA ASP A 90 -89.19 88.03 26.44
C ASP A 90 -89.27 89.48 27.00
N ALA A 91 -88.30 89.86 27.84
CA ALA A 91 -88.18 91.23 28.35
C ALA A 91 -87.86 92.26 27.26
N ALA A 92 -87.07 91.91 26.25
CA ALA A 92 -86.72 92.78 25.13
C ALA A 92 -87.86 92.96 24.11
N GLU A 93 -88.63 91.90 23.82
CA GLU A 93 -89.83 91.99 22.98
C GLU A 93 -90.91 92.85 23.64
N GLU A 94 -91.13 92.67 24.93
CA GLU A 94 -92.03 93.50 25.74
C GLU A 94 -91.59 94.99 25.75
N ALA A 95 -90.29 95.27 25.74
CA ALA A 95 -89.78 96.64 25.59
C ALA A 95 -90.00 97.21 24.18
N LEU A 96 -89.73 96.44 23.12
CA LEU A 96 -89.93 96.89 21.73
C LEU A 96 -91.40 97.19 21.42
N ARG A 97 -92.34 96.40 21.96
CA ARG A 97 -93.79 96.66 21.84
C ARG A 97 -94.20 98.02 22.41
N ARG A 98 -93.49 98.55 23.41
CA ARG A 98 -93.72 99.88 24.02
C ARG A 98 -93.07 101.02 23.23
N VAL A 99 -91.97 100.77 22.51
CA VAL A 99 -91.29 101.77 21.66
C VAL A 99 -92.03 101.96 20.33
N TYR A 100 -92.49 100.87 19.70
CA TYR A 100 -93.25 100.93 18.45
C TYR A 100 -94.60 101.67 18.58
N THR A 101 -95.16 101.76 19.79
CA THR A 101 -96.36 102.57 20.07
C THR A 101 -96.09 104.06 20.26
N HIS A 102 -94.84 104.50 20.30
CA HIS A 102 -94.50 105.91 20.57
C HIS A 102 -94.19 106.73 19.31
N ASN A 103 -93.54 106.12 18.31
CA ASN A 103 -92.98 106.83 17.15
C ASN A 103 -93.59 106.33 15.83
N GLN A 104 -94.62 107.02 15.36
CA GLN A 104 -94.88 107.21 13.93
C GLN A 104 -94.78 108.71 13.63
N ASP A 105 -94.50 109.04 12.36
CA ASP A 105 -94.15 110.38 11.84
C ASP A 105 -92.75 110.85 12.36
N ASP A 106 -91.79 111.29 11.55
CA ASP A 106 -91.87 112.19 10.38
C ASP A 106 -90.79 111.90 9.29
N ASP A 107 -90.80 112.69 8.20
CA ASP A 107 -89.95 112.58 7.00
C ASP A 107 -88.42 112.70 7.21
N SER A 108 -87.63 112.19 6.24
CA SER A 108 -86.16 112.33 6.20
C SER A 108 -85.59 112.75 4.83
N THR A 109 -84.37 113.28 4.84
CA THR A 109 -83.72 114.01 3.72
C THR A 109 -83.39 113.15 2.49
N PRO A 110 -83.16 113.75 1.29
CA PRO A 110 -82.83 113.01 0.06
C PRO A 110 -81.48 112.29 0.15
N LEU A 111 -81.50 111.01 0.53
CA LEU A 111 -80.30 110.22 0.83
C LEU A 111 -79.40 109.93 -0.39
N GLU A 112 -79.94 110.03 -1.61
CA GLU A 112 -79.31 109.62 -2.87
C GLU A 112 -77.87 110.12 -3.07
N SER A 113 -77.61 111.38 -2.72
CA SER A 113 -76.29 112.01 -2.89
C SER A 113 -75.22 111.46 -1.93
N ILE A 114 -75.62 110.83 -0.83
CA ILE A 114 -74.75 110.14 0.13
C ILE A 114 -74.65 108.64 -0.21
N ILE A 115 -75.73 108.07 -0.77
CA ILE A 115 -75.80 106.68 -1.21
C ILE A 115 -74.84 106.39 -2.37
N ALA A 116 -74.81 107.22 -3.43
CA ALA A 116 -74.10 106.87 -4.67
C ALA A 116 -72.57 106.61 -4.51
N PRO A 117 -71.79 107.36 -3.70
CA PRO A 117 -70.38 107.03 -3.43
C PRO A 117 -70.21 105.73 -2.63
N LEU A 118 -71.13 105.45 -1.70
CA LEU A 118 -71.13 104.22 -0.92
C LEU A 118 -71.48 103.01 -1.80
N GLU A 119 -72.42 103.16 -2.75
CA GLU A 119 -72.66 102.12 -3.77
C GLU A 119 -71.42 101.82 -4.60
N ALA A 120 -70.64 102.84 -4.97
CA ALA A 120 -69.42 102.66 -5.75
C ALA A 120 -68.37 101.87 -4.95
N GLN A 121 -68.20 102.16 -3.65
CA GLN A 121 -67.36 101.34 -2.76
C GLN A 121 -67.90 99.91 -2.59
N ILE A 122 -69.22 99.74 -2.40
CA ILE A 122 -69.86 98.41 -2.33
C ILE A 122 -69.65 97.62 -3.62
N LYS A 123 -69.75 98.27 -4.79
CA LYS A 123 -69.44 97.68 -6.11
C LYS A 123 -67.96 97.30 -6.21
N PHE A 124 -67.03 98.14 -5.77
CA PHE A 124 -65.59 97.83 -5.73
C PHE A 124 -65.28 96.63 -4.82
N HIS A 125 -65.76 96.64 -3.56
CA HIS A 125 -65.54 95.53 -2.64
C HIS A 125 -66.18 94.23 -3.10
N LYS A 126 -67.34 94.26 -3.78
CA LYS A 126 -67.91 93.07 -4.43
C LYS A 126 -66.97 92.47 -5.47
N HIS A 127 -66.35 93.28 -6.35
CA HIS A 127 -65.34 92.78 -7.30
C HIS A 127 -64.09 92.24 -6.59
N GLN A 128 -63.62 92.92 -5.53
CA GLN A 128 -62.49 92.46 -4.72
C GLN A 128 -62.77 91.10 -4.05
N ILE A 129 -63.98 90.91 -3.51
CA ILE A 129 -64.44 89.63 -2.95
C ILE A 129 -64.50 88.55 -4.03
N SER A 130 -64.99 88.85 -5.24
CA SER A 130 -65.00 87.90 -6.36
C SER A 130 -63.60 87.46 -6.77
N ALA A 131 -62.64 88.39 -6.89
CA ALA A 131 -61.24 88.05 -7.18
C ALA A 131 -60.62 87.15 -6.08
N LEU A 132 -60.81 87.52 -4.81
CA LEU A 132 -60.34 86.70 -3.67
C LEU A 132 -61.00 85.32 -3.63
N GLN A 133 -62.25 85.17 -4.08
CA GLN A 133 -62.90 83.87 -4.22
C GLN A 133 -62.31 83.04 -5.37
N GLU A 134 -61.81 83.65 -6.43
CA GLU A 134 -61.11 82.95 -7.53
C GLU A 134 -59.70 82.52 -7.10
N ASP A 135 -58.95 83.40 -6.43
CA ASP A 135 -57.64 83.10 -5.84
C ASP A 135 -57.74 81.96 -4.82
N ASN A 136 -58.75 81.96 -3.93
CA ASN A 136 -58.93 80.90 -2.94
C ASN A 136 -59.25 79.55 -3.62
N LYS A 137 -60.07 79.55 -4.68
CA LYS A 137 -60.30 78.35 -5.52
C LYS A 137 -59.03 77.93 -6.29
N ALA A 138 -58.11 78.84 -6.60
CA ALA A 138 -56.83 78.49 -7.21
C ALA A 138 -55.88 77.85 -6.18
N LEU A 139 -55.82 78.39 -4.95
CA LEU A 139 -55.09 77.82 -3.83
C LEU A 139 -55.61 76.42 -3.48
N GLU A 140 -56.93 76.19 -3.40
CA GLU A 140 -57.51 74.86 -3.20
C GLU A 140 -57.02 73.83 -4.23
N ARG A 141 -56.99 74.20 -5.52
CA ARG A 141 -56.51 73.30 -6.60
C ARG A 141 -55.02 73.03 -6.46
N LEU A 142 -54.22 74.03 -6.08
CA LEU A 142 -52.79 73.88 -5.84
C LEU A 142 -52.51 72.98 -4.64
N THR A 143 -53.29 73.10 -3.56
CA THR A 143 -53.22 72.22 -2.38
C THR A 143 -53.55 70.78 -2.75
N LYS A 144 -54.69 70.53 -3.42
CA LYS A 144 -55.10 69.19 -3.88
C LYS A 144 -54.08 68.55 -4.83
N SER A 145 -53.44 69.35 -5.68
CA SER A 145 -52.35 68.90 -6.57
C SER A 145 -51.07 68.52 -5.79
N LYS A 146 -50.70 69.31 -4.77
CA LYS A 146 -49.57 69.00 -3.88
C LYS A 146 -49.83 67.77 -3.01
N GLU A 147 -51.04 67.60 -2.50
CA GLU A 147 -51.46 66.42 -1.73
C GLU A 147 -51.35 65.15 -2.58
N ALA A 148 -51.82 65.18 -3.83
CA ALA A 148 -51.68 64.07 -4.77
C ALA A 148 -50.19 63.72 -5.05
N ALA A 149 -49.35 64.73 -5.30
CA ALA A 149 -47.91 64.54 -5.53
C ALA A 149 -47.17 64.01 -4.29
N LEU A 150 -47.59 64.41 -3.08
CA LEU A 150 -47.05 63.86 -1.82
C LEU A 150 -47.44 62.40 -1.63
N LEU A 151 -48.69 62.01 -1.94
CA LEU A 151 -49.14 60.62 -1.88
C LEU A 151 -48.41 59.73 -2.90
N GLU A 152 -48.15 60.24 -4.11
CA GLU A 152 -47.32 59.53 -5.11
C GLU A 152 -45.88 59.33 -4.61
N ALA A 153 -45.24 60.39 -4.10
CA ALA A 153 -43.90 60.32 -3.53
C ALA A 153 -43.83 59.35 -2.32
N GLU A 154 -44.85 59.35 -1.46
CA GLU A 154 -44.96 58.42 -0.33
C GLU A 154 -45.11 56.95 -0.81
N GLY A 155 -45.87 56.71 -1.87
CA GLY A 155 -45.96 55.40 -2.53
C GLY A 155 -44.62 54.92 -3.10
N ILE A 156 -43.89 55.80 -3.77
CA ILE A 156 -42.53 55.53 -4.28
C ILE A 156 -41.57 55.21 -3.12
N LEU A 157 -41.62 55.96 -2.02
CA LEU A 157 -40.80 55.75 -0.83
C LEU A 157 -41.11 54.41 -0.13
N ARG A 158 -42.40 54.06 0.05
CA ARG A 158 -42.80 52.74 0.58
C ARG A 158 -42.24 51.60 -0.27
N SER A 159 -42.41 51.69 -1.59
CA SER A 159 -41.93 50.68 -2.53
C SER A 159 -40.39 50.61 -2.62
N ALA A 160 -39.69 51.72 -2.37
CA ALA A 160 -38.23 51.74 -2.27
C ALA A 160 -37.73 51.08 -0.96
N LEU A 161 -38.42 51.31 0.16
CA LEU A 161 -38.13 50.69 1.45
C LEU A 161 -38.37 49.18 1.41
N GLU A 162 -39.47 48.73 0.81
CA GLU A 162 -39.76 47.30 0.58
C GLU A 162 -38.64 46.61 -0.22
N ARG A 163 -38.19 47.24 -1.33
CA ARG A 163 -37.03 46.74 -2.10
C ARG A 163 -35.73 46.73 -1.28
N ALA A 164 -35.51 47.70 -0.40
CA ALA A 164 -34.32 47.74 0.45
C ALA A 164 -34.28 46.57 1.44
N LEU A 165 -35.42 46.26 2.09
CA LEU A 165 -35.55 45.12 3.01
C LEU A 165 -35.30 43.78 2.30
N ILE A 166 -35.84 43.60 1.08
CA ILE A 166 -35.60 42.39 0.27
C ILE A 166 -34.11 42.26 -0.09
N VAL A 167 -33.42 43.36 -0.41
CA VAL A 167 -31.97 43.35 -0.67
C VAL A 167 -31.18 43.00 0.58
N GLU A 168 -31.58 43.48 1.76
CA GLU A 168 -30.95 43.14 3.04
C GLU A 168 -31.14 41.65 3.38
N GLU A 169 -32.34 41.09 3.21
CA GLU A 169 -32.61 39.66 3.39
C GLU A 169 -31.76 38.79 2.45
N VAL A 170 -31.68 39.16 1.17
CA VAL A 170 -30.84 38.47 0.18
C VAL A 170 -29.34 38.61 0.49
N GLN A 171 -28.89 39.75 1.02
CA GLN A 171 -27.49 39.92 1.47
C GLN A 171 -27.17 39.02 2.68
N ASN A 172 -28.07 38.96 3.66
CA ASN A 172 -27.93 38.08 4.81
C ASN A 172 -27.91 36.59 4.40
N HIS A 173 -28.75 36.18 3.45
CA HIS A 173 -28.73 34.82 2.91
C HIS A 173 -27.44 34.50 2.15
N ASN A 174 -26.93 35.44 1.34
CA ASN A 174 -25.63 35.28 0.66
C ASN A 174 -24.47 35.18 1.66
N PHE A 175 -24.49 35.93 2.77
CA PHE A 175 -23.45 35.85 3.80
C PHE A 175 -23.41 34.45 4.47
N GLU A 176 -24.56 33.90 4.84
CA GLU A 176 -24.65 32.57 5.43
C GLU A 176 -24.31 31.46 4.40
N LEU A 177 -24.66 31.61 3.12
CA LEU A 177 -24.19 30.71 2.05
C LEU A 177 -22.67 30.76 1.87
N CYS A 178 -22.05 31.94 1.88
CA CYS A 178 -20.59 32.10 1.82
C CYS A 178 -19.90 31.40 3.01
N ARG A 179 -20.46 31.53 4.21
CA ARG A 179 -19.98 30.85 5.42
C ARG A 179 -20.11 29.33 5.34
N GLN A 180 -21.21 28.81 4.80
CA GLN A 180 -21.39 27.37 4.58
C GLN A 180 -20.40 26.84 3.54
N ILE A 181 -20.13 27.59 2.47
CA ILE A 181 -19.10 27.26 1.48
C ILE A 181 -17.70 27.24 2.13
N GLU A 182 -17.39 28.17 3.02
CA GLU A 182 -16.12 28.19 3.76
C GLU A 182 -15.98 26.95 4.67
N ILE A 183 -17.01 26.61 5.45
CA ILE A 183 -17.06 25.40 6.30
C ILE A 183 -16.82 24.14 5.46
N CYS A 184 -17.55 23.96 4.35
CA CYS A 184 -17.37 22.77 3.50
C CYS A 184 -15.98 22.70 2.84
N GLN A 185 -15.33 23.85 2.57
CA GLN A 185 -13.94 23.86 2.14
C GLN A 185 -12.96 23.45 3.25
N GLU A 186 -13.22 23.81 4.51
CA GLU A 186 -12.41 23.35 5.65
C GLU A 186 -12.60 21.85 5.93
N GLU A 187 -13.85 21.37 5.88
CA GLU A 187 -14.18 19.95 5.96
C GLU A 187 -13.47 19.14 4.87
N TYR A 188 -13.47 19.62 3.61
CA TYR A 188 -12.73 18.99 2.52
C TYR A 188 -11.22 18.96 2.80
N LYS A 189 -10.61 20.08 3.21
CA LYS A 189 -9.17 20.15 3.59
C LYS A 189 -8.83 19.22 4.75
N PHE A 190 -9.77 18.97 5.67
CA PHE A 190 -9.59 18.03 6.79
C PHE A 190 -9.71 16.58 6.33
N LEU A 191 -10.71 16.27 5.50
CA LEU A 191 -10.92 14.94 4.92
C LEU A 191 -9.75 14.54 3.99
N GLU A 192 -9.19 15.48 3.23
CA GLU A 192 -8.00 15.28 2.40
C GLU A 192 -6.78 14.90 3.25
N LYS A 193 -6.54 15.59 4.38
CA LYS A 193 -5.46 15.26 5.33
C LYS A 193 -5.64 13.83 5.90
N ILE A 194 -6.86 13.44 6.26
CA ILE A 194 -7.17 12.08 6.75
C ILE A 194 -6.94 11.05 5.64
N ASN A 195 -7.42 11.31 4.42
CA ASN A 195 -7.27 10.40 3.29
C ASN A 195 -5.79 10.20 2.93
N ARG A 196 -5.00 11.29 2.89
CA ARG A 196 -3.54 11.25 2.72
C ARG A 196 -2.85 10.43 3.83
N HIS A 197 -3.31 10.53 5.08
CA HIS A 197 -2.75 9.71 6.16
C HIS A 197 -3.05 8.21 5.97
N LYS A 198 -4.31 7.87 5.64
CA LYS A 198 -4.72 6.49 5.34
C LYS A 198 -3.99 5.91 4.13
N ALA A 199 -3.75 6.71 3.09
CA ALA A 199 -2.96 6.28 1.93
C ALA A 199 -1.52 5.90 2.32
N LEU A 200 -0.87 6.69 3.19
CA LEU A 200 0.47 6.39 3.72
C LEU A 200 0.49 5.17 4.67
N GLU A 201 -0.62 4.86 5.33
CA GLU A 201 -0.78 3.63 6.13
C GLU A 201 -0.96 2.40 5.22
N ILE A 202 -1.81 2.49 4.20
CA ILE A 202 -1.99 1.45 3.17
C ILE A 202 -0.67 1.18 2.42
N GLU A 203 0.12 2.22 2.12
CA GLU A 203 1.44 2.08 1.49
C GLU A 203 2.40 1.26 2.36
N LYS A 204 2.48 1.56 3.67
CA LYS A 204 3.29 0.78 4.62
C LYS A 204 2.82 -0.67 4.73
N LEU A 205 1.51 -0.90 4.83
CA LEU A 205 0.95 -2.25 4.88
C LEU A 205 1.30 -3.02 3.60
N SER A 206 1.23 -2.38 2.43
CA SER A 206 1.61 -2.95 1.14
C SER A 206 3.10 -3.31 1.08
N GLN A 207 3.98 -2.47 1.64
CA GLN A 207 5.41 -2.77 1.78
C GLN A 207 5.62 -4.02 2.66
N THR A 208 4.98 -4.10 3.84
CA THR A 208 5.10 -5.28 4.72
C THR A 208 4.52 -6.55 4.11
N ILE A 209 3.50 -6.46 3.25
CA ILE A 209 2.98 -7.61 2.48
C ILE A 209 4.03 -8.11 1.50
N GLY A 210 4.68 -7.20 0.74
CA GLY A 210 5.77 -7.57 -0.17
C GLY A 210 6.96 -8.24 0.53
N GLU A 211 7.38 -7.70 1.69
CA GLU A 211 8.44 -8.32 2.52
C GLU A 211 8.06 -9.75 2.98
N LEU A 212 6.80 -9.97 3.35
CA LEU A 212 6.29 -11.29 3.72
C LEU A 212 6.17 -12.24 2.52
N GLU A 213 5.78 -11.77 1.35
CA GLU A 213 5.75 -12.55 0.10
C GLU A 213 7.16 -12.99 -0.31
N GLU A 214 8.16 -12.10 -0.24
CA GLU A 214 9.57 -12.45 -0.46
C GLU A 214 10.08 -13.47 0.56
N ALA A 215 9.74 -13.31 1.84
CA ALA A 215 10.09 -14.26 2.90
C ALA A 215 9.45 -15.65 2.67
N ILE A 216 8.20 -15.71 2.21
CA ILE A 216 7.51 -16.95 1.84
C ILE A 216 8.19 -17.61 0.64
N LEU A 217 8.57 -16.84 -0.40
CA LEU A 217 9.29 -17.35 -1.57
C LEU A 217 10.69 -17.85 -1.21
N ALA A 218 11.39 -17.19 -0.28
CA ALA A 218 12.66 -17.66 0.27
C ALA A 218 12.49 -18.96 1.10
N GLY A 219 11.47 -19.01 1.95
CA GLY A 219 11.10 -20.20 2.72
C GLY A 219 10.76 -21.40 1.83
N GLY A 220 10.04 -21.19 0.72
CA GLY A 220 9.75 -22.22 -0.27
C GLY A 220 11.00 -22.79 -0.95
N LYS A 221 11.98 -21.93 -1.29
CA LYS A 221 13.29 -22.37 -1.81
C LYS A 221 14.05 -23.22 -0.78
N ALA A 222 14.08 -22.79 0.48
CA ALA A 222 14.72 -23.53 1.58
C ALA A 222 14.04 -24.88 1.84
N ALA A 223 12.70 -24.93 1.86
CA ALA A 223 11.93 -26.16 2.06
C ALA A 223 12.17 -27.19 0.94
N ASN A 224 12.27 -26.75 -0.31
CA ASN A 224 12.62 -27.61 -1.44
C ASN A 224 14.04 -28.19 -1.28
N ALA A 225 15.04 -27.36 -0.96
CA ALA A 225 16.41 -27.83 -0.72
C ALA A 225 16.48 -28.86 0.44
N VAL A 226 15.76 -28.62 1.54
CA VAL A 226 15.64 -29.59 2.64
C VAL A 226 15.00 -30.91 2.16
N ARG A 227 13.99 -30.86 1.30
CA ARG A 227 13.36 -32.06 0.73
C ARG A 227 14.31 -32.84 -0.19
N ASP A 228 15.13 -32.15 -0.98
CA ASP A 228 16.10 -32.77 -1.87
C ASP A 228 17.28 -33.39 -1.10
N TYR A 229 17.82 -32.71 -0.08
CA TYR A 229 18.79 -33.31 0.84
C TYR A 229 18.20 -34.52 1.57
N ARG A 230 16.92 -34.47 1.99
CA ARG A 230 16.25 -35.62 2.60
C ARG A 230 16.14 -36.81 1.64
N ARG A 231 15.92 -36.56 0.35
CA ARG A 231 15.94 -37.61 -0.69
C ARG A 231 17.33 -38.21 -0.87
N GLN A 232 18.37 -37.38 -0.97
CA GLN A 232 19.77 -37.82 -1.08
C GLN A 232 20.18 -38.67 0.13
N ILE A 233 19.83 -38.24 1.35
CA ILE A 233 20.08 -38.99 2.59
C ILE A 233 19.35 -40.34 2.57
N SER A 234 18.11 -40.43 2.07
CA SER A 234 17.42 -41.71 1.92
C SER A 234 18.09 -42.65 0.90
N GLN A 235 18.62 -42.12 -0.21
CA GLN A 235 19.35 -42.88 -1.22
C GLN A 235 20.67 -43.44 -0.64
N LEU A 236 21.50 -42.58 -0.05
CA LEU A 236 22.75 -42.95 0.62
C LEU A 236 22.53 -43.96 1.76
N ASN A 237 21.37 -43.95 2.43
CA ASN A 237 21.04 -44.93 3.46
C ASN A 237 20.70 -46.32 2.89
N GLU A 238 20.14 -46.44 1.68
CA GLU A 238 19.96 -47.76 1.06
C GLU A 238 21.25 -48.28 0.42
N GLU A 239 22.05 -47.40 -0.20
CA GLU A 239 23.41 -47.73 -0.66
C GLU A 239 24.30 -48.20 0.50
N LYS A 240 24.21 -47.55 1.67
CA LYS A 240 24.86 -48.03 2.89
C LYS A 240 24.39 -49.43 3.27
N ARG A 241 23.08 -49.73 3.20
CA ARG A 241 22.54 -51.06 3.52
C ARG A 241 22.97 -52.12 2.50
N THR A 242 23.08 -51.83 1.20
CA THR A 242 23.60 -52.80 0.21
C THR A 242 25.07 -53.09 0.48
N LEU A 243 25.89 -52.06 0.69
CA LEU A 243 27.31 -52.22 1.04
C LEU A 243 27.52 -52.94 2.38
N GLU A 244 26.67 -52.73 3.39
CA GLU A 244 26.72 -53.48 4.66
C GLU A 244 26.39 -54.97 4.46
N ARG A 245 25.38 -55.30 3.64
CA ARG A 245 25.04 -56.69 3.26
C ARG A 245 26.17 -57.35 2.48
N GLU A 246 26.79 -56.63 1.55
CA GLU A 246 27.93 -57.12 0.75
C GLU A 246 29.18 -57.32 1.58
N LEU A 247 29.53 -56.38 2.45
CA LEU A 247 30.63 -56.51 3.41
C LEU A 247 30.42 -57.71 4.34
N ALA A 248 29.19 -58.01 4.74
CA ALA A 248 28.87 -59.22 5.49
C ALA A 248 29.11 -60.51 4.66
N ARG A 249 28.66 -60.54 3.40
CA ARG A 249 28.93 -61.66 2.46
C ARG A 249 30.43 -61.88 2.27
N VAL A 250 31.20 -60.81 2.05
CA VAL A 250 32.67 -60.86 1.85
C VAL A 250 33.40 -61.28 3.13
N LYS A 251 32.95 -60.85 4.32
CA LYS A 251 33.49 -61.34 5.60
C LYS A 251 33.26 -62.85 5.76
N VAL A 252 32.09 -63.36 5.37
CA VAL A 252 31.79 -64.81 5.42
C VAL A 252 32.63 -65.59 4.40
N SER A 253 32.79 -65.12 3.17
CA SER A 253 33.64 -65.80 2.17
C SER A 253 35.12 -65.76 2.56
N ALA A 254 35.63 -64.63 3.07
CA ALA A 254 36.99 -64.52 3.60
C ALA A 254 37.22 -65.47 4.78
N SER A 255 36.29 -65.59 5.72
CA SER A 255 36.37 -66.56 6.82
C SER A 255 36.36 -68.02 6.32
N ARG A 256 35.57 -68.33 5.27
CA ARG A 256 35.56 -69.66 4.65
C ARG A 256 36.88 -69.98 3.95
N VAL A 257 37.48 -69.02 3.23
CA VAL A 257 38.81 -69.18 2.61
C VAL A 257 39.90 -69.33 3.67
N ALA A 258 39.88 -68.52 4.72
CA ALA A 258 40.83 -68.63 5.83
C ALA A 258 40.73 -69.99 6.54
N LEU A 259 39.52 -70.54 6.73
CA LEU A 259 39.31 -71.88 7.29
C LEU A 259 39.76 -72.99 6.33
N ALA A 260 39.51 -72.86 5.02
CA ALA A 260 39.98 -73.81 4.02
C ALA A 260 41.50 -73.89 4.01
N VAL A 261 42.19 -72.75 3.89
CA VAL A 261 43.65 -72.66 3.98
C VAL A 261 44.14 -73.21 5.33
N ALA A 262 43.53 -72.84 6.46
CA ALA A 262 43.93 -73.36 7.77
C ALA A 262 43.81 -74.90 7.91
N ASN A 263 42.93 -75.55 7.13
CA ASN A 263 42.87 -77.01 7.05
C ASN A 263 43.97 -77.60 6.16
N GLU A 264 44.41 -76.92 5.10
CA GLU A 264 45.55 -77.34 4.25
C GLU A 264 46.89 -77.35 5.02
N TRP A 265 47.01 -76.56 6.10
CA TRP A 265 48.19 -76.52 6.97
C TRP A 265 48.17 -77.51 8.15
N LYS A 266 47.24 -78.49 8.13
CA LYS A 266 47.19 -79.57 9.13
C LYS A 266 48.07 -80.76 8.74
N ASP A 267 48.60 -81.44 9.75
CA ASP A 267 49.24 -82.75 9.61
C ASP A 267 48.21 -83.91 9.53
N GLU A 268 48.71 -85.12 9.34
CA GLU A 268 47.92 -86.37 9.30
C GLU A 268 47.13 -86.66 10.59
N ASN A 269 47.37 -85.90 11.68
CA ASN A 269 46.68 -86.00 12.97
C ASN A 269 45.76 -84.79 13.23
N ASP A 270 45.35 -84.06 12.18
CA ASP A 270 44.47 -82.88 12.22
C ASP A 270 45.09 -81.62 12.89
N ARG A 271 46.41 -81.61 13.14
CA ARG A 271 47.10 -80.54 13.90
C ARG A 271 47.82 -79.57 12.98
N VAL A 272 47.58 -78.27 13.16
CA VAL A 272 48.35 -77.23 12.46
C VAL A 272 49.75 -77.09 13.08
N MET A 273 50.79 -77.07 12.26
CA MET A 273 52.18 -76.92 12.71
C MET A 273 52.36 -75.63 13.55
N PRO A 274 52.86 -75.71 14.80
CA PRO A 274 53.11 -74.54 15.64
C PRO A 274 54.05 -73.53 14.97
N VAL A 275 53.67 -72.25 14.96
CA VAL A 275 54.40 -71.14 14.30
C VAL A 275 55.88 -71.10 14.66
N LYS A 276 56.23 -71.43 15.92
CA LYS A 276 57.63 -71.48 16.39
C LYS A 276 58.45 -72.60 15.74
N GLN A 277 57.83 -73.76 15.44
CA GLN A 277 58.48 -74.86 14.72
C GLN A 277 58.56 -74.55 13.23
N TRP A 278 57.49 -74.04 12.62
CA TRP A 278 57.49 -73.62 11.21
C TRP A 278 58.56 -72.55 10.90
N LEU A 279 58.74 -71.56 11.78
CA LEU A 279 59.82 -70.57 11.63
C LEU A 279 61.23 -71.16 11.76
N GLU A 280 61.39 -72.21 12.57
CA GLU A 280 62.66 -72.93 12.75
C GLU A 280 62.98 -73.80 11.53
N GLU A 281 62.02 -74.60 11.05
CA GLU A 281 62.17 -75.41 9.84
C GLU A 281 62.41 -74.53 8.61
N ARG A 282 61.67 -73.41 8.47
CA ARG A 282 61.92 -72.41 7.42
C ARG A 282 63.32 -71.80 7.52
N ARG A 283 63.86 -71.60 8.74
CA ARG A 283 65.24 -71.13 8.96
C ARG A 283 66.27 -72.17 8.54
N ILE A 284 66.04 -73.44 8.88
CA ILE A 284 66.89 -74.57 8.48
C ILE A 284 66.90 -74.72 6.95
N LEU A 285 65.72 -74.82 6.32
CA LEU A 285 65.56 -74.94 4.87
C LEU A 285 66.19 -73.75 4.11
N HIS A 286 66.07 -72.53 4.62
CA HIS A 286 66.75 -71.37 4.03
C HIS A 286 68.29 -71.49 4.14
N GLY A 287 68.79 -71.97 5.28
CA GLY A 287 70.21 -72.27 5.47
C GLY A 287 70.71 -73.39 4.55
N GLU A 288 69.91 -74.41 4.29
CA GLU A 288 70.24 -75.50 3.37
C GLU A 288 70.19 -75.09 1.90
N MET A 289 69.17 -74.31 1.49
CA MET A 289 69.15 -73.65 0.19
C MET A 289 70.40 -72.80 -0.01
N GLN A 290 70.87 -72.07 1.00
CA GLN A 290 72.11 -71.31 0.89
C GLN A 290 73.35 -72.22 0.73
N LYS A 291 73.48 -73.27 1.55
CA LYS A 291 74.55 -74.28 1.38
C LYS A 291 74.54 -74.91 -0.02
N LEU A 292 73.36 -75.11 -0.62
CA LEU A 292 73.22 -75.63 -1.99
C LEU A 292 73.65 -74.59 -3.04
N LYS A 293 73.28 -73.31 -2.88
CA LYS A 293 73.77 -72.20 -3.73
C LYS A 293 75.30 -72.07 -3.64
N ASP A 294 75.87 -72.17 -2.44
CA ASP A 294 77.31 -72.07 -2.22
C ASP A 294 78.05 -73.25 -2.87
N LYS A 295 77.52 -74.48 -2.73
CA LYS A 295 78.02 -75.68 -3.43
C LYS A 295 77.93 -75.52 -4.95
N LEU A 296 76.79 -75.07 -5.48
CA LEU A 296 76.62 -74.82 -6.92
C LEU A 296 77.66 -73.80 -7.44
N ALA A 297 77.87 -72.70 -6.72
CA ALA A 297 78.88 -71.72 -7.05
C ALA A 297 80.32 -72.27 -6.97
N VAL A 298 80.61 -73.27 -6.13
CA VAL A 298 81.88 -74.00 -6.16
C VAL A 298 81.97 -74.86 -7.41
N SER A 299 80.96 -75.69 -7.70
CA SER A 299 80.91 -76.53 -8.90
C SER A 299 81.03 -75.71 -10.20
N GLU A 300 80.40 -74.54 -10.28
CA GLU A 300 80.57 -73.61 -11.40
C GLU A 300 82.01 -73.11 -11.56
N ARG A 301 82.70 -72.78 -10.46
CA ARG A 301 84.11 -72.35 -10.52
C ARG A 301 85.01 -73.51 -10.93
N THR A 302 84.76 -74.72 -10.43
CA THR A 302 85.48 -75.93 -10.84
C THR A 302 85.27 -76.21 -12.32
N ALA A 303 84.04 -76.20 -12.82
CA ALA A 303 83.73 -76.39 -14.24
C ALA A 303 84.40 -75.31 -15.13
N LYS A 304 84.42 -74.04 -14.70
CA LYS A 304 85.12 -72.94 -15.40
C LYS A 304 86.65 -73.12 -15.38
N ALA A 305 87.22 -73.72 -14.34
CA ALA A 305 88.64 -74.09 -14.30
C ALA A 305 88.95 -75.30 -15.19
N GLU A 306 88.06 -76.30 -15.24
CA GLU A 306 88.17 -77.47 -16.12
C GLU A 306 88.05 -77.10 -17.60
N THR A 307 87.18 -76.16 -17.99
CA THR A 307 87.15 -75.65 -19.38
C THR A 307 88.42 -74.92 -19.74
N GLN A 308 88.97 -74.07 -18.86
CA GLN A 308 90.26 -73.40 -19.08
C GLN A 308 91.43 -74.41 -19.16
N LEU A 309 91.40 -75.48 -18.37
CA LEU A 309 92.38 -76.57 -18.45
C LEU A 309 92.26 -77.31 -19.79
N LYS A 310 91.03 -77.65 -20.21
CA LYS A 310 90.72 -78.28 -21.49
C LYS A 310 91.16 -77.43 -22.68
N GLU A 311 91.01 -76.11 -22.61
CA GLU A 311 91.53 -75.16 -23.61
C GLU A 311 93.07 -75.17 -23.65
N ARG A 312 93.75 -75.11 -22.50
CA ARG A 312 95.22 -75.20 -22.44
C ARG A 312 95.75 -76.53 -22.97
N LEU A 313 95.06 -77.64 -22.70
CA LEU A 313 95.40 -78.96 -23.23
C LEU A 313 95.15 -79.04 -24.74
N LYS A 314 94.04 -78.48 -25.24
CA LYS A 314 93.73 -78.40 -26.67
C LYS A 314 94.73 -77.53 -27.44
N LEU A 315 95.19 -76.42 -26.84
CA LEU A 315 96.27 -75.60 -27.41
C LEU A 315 97.60 -76.36 -27.46
N ARG A 316 97.98 -77.06 -26.37
CA ARG A 316 99.18 -77.92 -26.36
C ARG A 316 99.11 -79.03 -27.42
N LEU A 317 97.96 -79.69 -27.56
CA LEU A 317 97.74 -80.71 -28.58
C LEU A 317 97.97 -80.10 -29.97
N LYS A 318 97.35 -78.95 -30.26
CA LYS A 318 97.54 -78.26 -31.54
C LYS A 318 99.02 -77.89 -31.79
N THR A 319 99.77 -77.42 -30.79
CA THR A 319 101.21 -77.14 -30.96
C THR A 319 102.02 -78.40 -31.31
N ILE A 320 101.61 -79.58 -30.83
CA ILE A 320 102.24 -80.87 -31.19
C ILE A 320 101.83 -81.30 -32.60
N GLU A 321 100.56 -81.12 -32.98
CA GLU A 321 100.04 -81.39 -34.33
C GLU A 321 100.69 -80.49 -35.40
N ASP A 322 100.86 -79.20 -35.11
CA ASP A 322 101.56 -78.23 -35.96
C ASP A 322 103.06 -78.57 -36.03
N GLY A 323 103.65 -79.01 -34.91
CA GLY A 323 105.05 -79.48 -34.83
C GLY A 323 105.38 -80.72 -35.66
N PHE A 324 104.37 -81.49 -36.07
CA PHE A 324 104.51 -82.64 -36.98
C PHE A 324 104.44 -82.29 -38.47
N LYS A 325 104.34 -81.00 -38.84
CA LYS A 325 104.02 -80.56 -40.22
C LYS A 325 105.01 -79.62 -40.90
N GLY A 326 106.23 -79.45 -40.39
CA GLY A 326 107.25 -78.65 -41.11
C GLY A 326 108.69 -78.78 -40.59
N GLN A 327 109.65 -78.88 -41.51
CA GLN A 327 111.08 -78.99 -41.23
C GLN A 327 111.89 -78.16 -42.26
N ASN A 328 112.40 -76.98 -41.85
CA ASN A 328 113.73 -76.43 -42.21
C ASN A 328 113.93 -74.95 -41.79
N THR A 329 115.03 -74.69 -41.05
CA THR A 329 116.03 -73.58 -41.15
C THR A 329 115.57 -72.12 -41.44
N THR A 330 116.09 -71.02 -40.83
CA THR A 330 117.42 -70.72 -40.23
C THR A 330 117.42 -69.58 -39.18
N LYS A 331 118.40 -69.60 -38.24
CA LYS A 331 119.22 -68.47 -37.67
C LYS A 331 118.51 -67.26 -36.99
N ASN A 332 118.72 -67.03 -35.67
CA ASN A 332 119.77 -66.21 -34.98
C ASN A 332 119.46 -64.68 -34.94
N GLU A 333 119.68 -63.87 -33.88
CA GLU A 333 120.49 -64.00 -32.62
C GLU A 333 119.88 -63.24 -31.39
N LYS A 334 120.37 -63.55 -30.16
CA LYS A 334 120.56 -62.70 -28.92
C LYS A 334 119.41 -61.77 -28.42
N SER A 335 119.10 -61.59 -27.13
CA SER A 335 119.44 -62.17 -25.79
C SER A 335 118.54 -61.44 -24.74
N GLY A 336 118.47 -61.69 -23.41
CA GLY A 336 119.09 -62.61 -22.44
C GLY A 336 118.82 -62.15 -20.98
N LYS A 337 118.99 -63.02 -19.96
CA LYS A 337 118.63 -62.86 -18.51
C LYS A 337 117.10 -62.87 -18.22
N ILE A 338 116.49 -63.63 -17.29
CA ILE A 338 116.88 -64.54 -16.18
C ILE A 338 117.19 -63.88 -14.81
N LEU A 339 116.46 -64.36 -13.77
CA LEU A 339 116.43 -64.00 -12.32
C LEU A 339 115.94 -62.56 -11.95
N GLY A 340 115.26 -62.33 -10.81
CA GLY A 340 114.64 -63.31 -9.89
C GLY A 340 114.22 -62.81 -8.48
N PHE A 341 112.89 -62.80 -8.21
CA PHE A 341 112.20 -62.90 -6.90
C PHE A 341 112.23 -61.74 -5.87
N LEU A 342 111.28 -61.83 -4.91
CA LEU A 342 110.92 -60.97 -3.75
C LEU A 342 110.03 -59.75 -4.08
N THR A 343 109.00 -59.39 -3.28
CA THR A 343 108.55 -59.88 -1.94
C THR A 343 107.03 -59.77 -1.73
N SER A 344 106.51 -60.61 -0.81
CA SER A 344 105.29 -60.48 0.03
C SER A 344 104.26 -59.36 -0.20
N GLY A 345 102.98 -59.76 -0.31
CA GLY A 345 101.81 -58.94 0.05
C GLY A 345 100.61 -59.83 0.39
N GLY A 346 99.85 -59.60 1.47
CA GLY A 346 100.04 -58.65 2.56
C GLY A 346 99.14 -59.00 3.76
N GLY A 347 99.47 -58.51 4.96
CA GLY A 347 98.71 -58.80 6.19
C GLY A 347 98.93 -57.76 7.29
N GLY A 348 97.84 -57.33 7.94
CA GLY A 348 97.82 -56.22 8.90
C GLY A 348 97.80 -54.84 8.20
N SER A 349 97.18 -53.79 8.75
CA SER A 349 96.70 -53.63 10.14
C SER A 349 95.44 -52.76 10.26
N LYS A 350 94.82 -52.81 11.45
CA LYS A 350 93.55 -52.16 11.82
C LYS A 350 93.61 -50.62 11.94
N LYS A 351 92.43 -50.00 11.72
CA LYS A 351 91.96 -48.67 12.20
C LYS A 351 92.69 -47.40 11.69
N ARG A 352 91.90 -46.48 11.09
CA ARG A 352 91.49 -45.18 11.70
C ARG A 352 90.36 -44.54 10.88
N SER A 353 89.41 -43.87 11.53
CA SER A 353 88.31 -43.16 10.85
C SER A 353 88.69 -41.73 10.46
N THR A 354 88.28 -41.24 9.28
CA THR A 354 88.09 -39.80 9.00
C THR A 354 87.24 -39.51 7.73
N SER A 355 86.37 -38.50 7.83
CA SER A 355 85.90 -37.54 6.79
C SER A 355 85.58 -37.94 5.32
N GLN A 356 84.27 -37.98 4.98
CA GLN A 356 83.57 -37.25 3.86
C GLN A 356 84.06 -37.44 2.37
N PRO A 357 83.43 -36.85 1.30
CA PRO A 357 82.18 -36.04 1.16
C PRO A 357 81.21 -36.44 0.00
N ARG A 358 80.04 -35.75 -0.08
CA ARG A 358 79.08 -35.60 -1.23
C ARG A 358 78.31 -36.87 -1.70
N GLY A 359 77.08 -36.77 -2.23
CA GLY A 359 76.13 -35.65 -2.38
C GLY A 359 74.67 -36.18 -2.45
N ARG A 360 73.65 -35.48 -1.92
CA ARG A 360 73.00 -34.23 -2.39
C ARG A 360 71.86 -34.47 -3.42
N ILE A 361 70.65 -34.72 -2.91
CA ILE A 361 69.37 -34.41 -3.57
C ILE A 361 68.47 -33.70 -2.53
N TYR A 362 67.61 -32.79 -2.99
CA TYR A 362 66.68 -31.97 -2.19
C TYR A 362 65.24 -32.34 -2.54
N ALA A 363 64.33 -32.20 -1.57
CA ALA A 363 62.89 -32.32 -1.78
C ALA A 363 62.25 -30.97 -2.15
N LEU A 364 61.02 -31.00 -2.68
CA LEU A 364 59.98 -30.06 -2.21
C LEU A 364 58.54 -30.58 -2.44
N ASN A 365 57.79 -30.63 -1.33
CA ASN A 365 56.34 -30.48 -1.10
C ASN A 365 55.29 -30.74 -2.22
N HIS A 366 54.25 -31.51 -1.89
CA HIS A 366 52.93 -31.06 -1.36
C HIS A 366 52.23 -32.30 -0.73
N ARG A 367 51.66 -32.32 0.50
CA ARG A 367 50.52 -31.59 1.12
C ARG A 367 49.16 -31.88 0.43
N VAL A 368 48.07 -32.28 1.12
CA VAL A 368 47.85 -32.45 2.58
C VAL A 368 46.71 -33.45 2.95
N THR A 369 46.66 -33.82 4.24
CA THR A 369 45.73 -34.68 5.03
C THR A 369 44.23 -34.30 4.97
N GLU A 370 43.25 -35.19 5.24
CA GLU A 370 42.67 -35.64 6.56
C GLU A 370 42.34 -34.48 7.54
N SER A 371 41.30 -34.52 8.39
CA SER A 371 40.26 -35.53 8.74
C SER A 371 38.87 -34.81 8.80
N ASP A 372 37.75 -35.19 9.43
CA ASP A 372 37.36 -36.25 10.41
C ASP A 372 35.83 -36.54 10.29
N GLY A 373 35.31 -37.57 10.97
CA GLY A 373 33.86 -37.85 11.05
C GLY A 373 33.47 -38.70 12.26
N LYS A 374 32.32 -38.42 12.89
CA LYS A 374 31.81 -39.12 14.10
C LYS A 374 30.30 -39.37 14.06
N GLU A 375 29.84 -40.23 14.97
CA GLU A 375 28.72 -41.15 14.74
C GLU A 375 27.41 -40.88 15.52
N ASN A 376 26.30 -41.49 15.04
CA ASN A 376 25.16 -42.11 15.74
C ASN A 376 24.61 -41.43 17.03
N THR A 377 23.31 -41.09 17.12
CA THR A 377 22.19 -41.96 17.60
C THR A 377 20.88 -41.13 17.75
N LYS A 378 19.66 -41.60 18.10
CA LYS A 378 18.83 -42.82 17.81
C LYS A 378 17.50 -42.74 18.65
N ILE A 379 16.33 -43.19 18.13
CA ILE A 379 15.03 -43.42 18.89
C ILE A 379 14.33 -42.11 19.41
N THR A 380 13.01 -41.88 19.49
CA THR A 380 11.70 -42.44 19.01
C THR A 380 10.67 -41.29 18.97
N ALA A 381 9.83 -41.07 17.95
CA ALA A 381 8.54 -41.74 17.62
C ALA A 381 7.35 -41.50 18.59
N ASN A 382 6.31 -40.77 18.14
CA ASN A 382 4.89 -41.22 18.12
C ASN A 382 3.87 -40.14 17.64
N GLY A 383 2.81 -40.59 16.95
CA GLY A 383 1.58 -39.85 16.60
C GLY A 383 1.67 -38.86 15.41
N LEU A 384 0.61 -38.61 14.64
CA LEU A 384 -0.72 -39.24 14.55
C LEU A 384 -1.36 -38.86 13.19
N THR A 385 -1.95 -39.82 12.45
CA THR A 385 -2.85 -39.57 11.29
C THR A 385 -3.73 -40.80 11.07
N ASP A 386 -4.94 -40.63 10.55
CA ASP A 386 -6.04 -41.62 10.61
C ASP A 386 -6.92 -41.57 9.34
N GLN A 387 -7.62 -42.68 9.03
CA GLN A 387 -8.71 -42.86 8.01
C GLN A 387 -8.30 -42.68 6.52
N HIS A 388 -8.88 -43.35 5.51
CA HIS A 388 -9.70 -44.58 5.32
C HIS A 388 -9.47 -44.99 3.83
N GLU A 389 -9.28 -46.22 3.34
CA GLU A 389 -9.96 -47.53 3.47
C GLU A 389 -11.32 -47.66 2.73
N GLU A 390 -11.24 -48.09 1.44
CA GLU A 390 -12.21 -48.82 0.59
C GLU A 390 -11.47 -49.29 -0.71
N ASP A 391 -11.70 -50.43 -1.37
CA ASP A 391 -12.23 -51.74 -0.93
C ASP A 391 -11.84 -52.89 -1.91
N ASP A 392 -12.06 -54.14 -1.48
CA ASP A 392 -12.34 -55.42 -2.15
C ASP A 392 -11.31 -56.18 -3.05
N LYS A 393 -10.58 -57.10 -2.41
CA LYS A 393 -10.31 -58.54 -2.74
C LYS A 393 -10.30 -59.02 -4.22
N ARG A 394 -9.27 -59.84 -4.58
CA ARG A 394 -9.36 -61.34 -4.61
C ARG A 394 -8.09 -62.09 -5.10
N LYS A 395 -7.61 -63.01 -4.24
CA LYS A 395 -6.97 -64.33 -4.47
C LYS A 395 -5.60 -64.50 -5.20
N ALA A 396 -4.94 -65.59 -4.79
CA ALA A 396 -3.73 -66.23 -5.34
C ALA A 396 -4.09 -67.13 -6.56
N GLU A 397 -3.21 -67.89 -7.24
CA GLU A 397 -2.05 -68.78 -6.88
C GLU A 397 -0.98 -68.67 -8.01
N GLU A 398 0.35 -68.70 -7.82
CA GLU A 398 1.34 -69.73 -7.41
C GLU A 398 2.28 -70.12 -8.58
N ASP A 399 3.56 -70.41 -8.26
CA ASP A 399 4.67 -70.97 -9.08
C ASP A 399 5.23 -70.14 -10.28
N GLY A 400 6.48 -70.45 -10.69
CA GLY A 400 7.14 -69.91 -11.90
C GLY A 400 8.56 -69.32 -11.74
N ASN A 401 9.54 -70.09 -11.28
CA ASN A 401 10.95 -69.65 -11.14
C ASN A 401 11.74 -69.57 -12.47
N VAL A 402 12.19 -68.37 -12.88
CA VAL A 402 13.40 -68.11 -13.71
C VAL A 402 13.96 -66.70 -13.37
N ASP A 403 15.29 -66.53 -13.39
CA ASP A 403 16.01 -65.23 -13.34
C ASP A 403 15.54 -64.26 -14.46
N SER A 404 15.31 -62.97 -14.17
CA SER A 404 16.32 -61.88 -14.15
C SER A 404 17.05 -61.73 -15.50
N GLU A 405 16.93 -60.64 -16.25
CA GLU A 405 16.79 -59.22 -15.84
C GLU A 405 15.92 -58.39 -16.84
N ASP A 406 15.62 -57.12 -16.49
CA ASP A 406 14.99 -56.08 -17.34
C ASP A 406 13.55 -56.30 -17.87
N MET A 407 12.66 -56.84 -17.03
CA MET A 407 11.20 -56.69 -17.23
C MET A 407 10.55 -55.97 -16.04
N VAL A 408 10.16 -54.71 -16.26
CA VAL A 408 9.33 -53.92 -15.33
C VAL A 408 7.97 -54.61 -15.17
N SER A 409 7.53 -54.84 -13.93
CA SER A 409 6.22 -55.43 -13.62
C SER A 409 5.10 -54.78 -14.45
N GLY A 410 4.26 -55.59 -15.08
CA GLY A 410 3.17 -55.11 -15.95
C GLY A 410 2.23 -54.13 -15.23
N PHE A 411 2.01 -54.29 -13.92
CA PHE A 411 1.25 -53.35 -13.10
C PHE A 411 1.94 -51.98 -12.95
N LEU A 412 3.27 -51.96 -12.83
CA LEU A 412 4.05 -50.71 -12.83
C LEU A 412 4.05 -50.07 -14.22
N TYR A 413 4.11 -50.87 -15.28
CA TYR A 413 4.00 -50.38 -16.65
C TYR A 413 2.61 -49.78 -16.93
N ASP A 414 1.53 -50.47 -16.56
CA ASP A 414 0.15 -49.98 -16.61
C ASP A 414 -0.04 -48.69 -15.80
N ARG A 415 0.52 -48.62 -14.59
CA ARG A 415 0.43 -47.44 -13.73
C ARG A 415 1.18 -46.26 -14.34
N LEU A 416 2.41 -46.48 -14.80
CA LEU A 416 3.22 -45.46 -15.48
C LEU A 416 2.56 -45.01 -16.78
N GLN A 417 1.97 -45.92 -17.56
CA GLN A 417 1.25 -45.63 -18.80
C GLN A 417 -0.04 -44.84 -18.53
N LYS A 418 -0.81 -45.19 -17.49
CA LYS A 418 -1.96 -44.39 -17.03
C LYS A 418 -1.54 -42.99 -16.59
N GLU A 419 -0.44 -42.87 -15.87
CA GLU A 419 0.10 -41.58 -15.40
C GLU A 419 0.64 -40.73 -16.56
N VAL A 420 1.36 -41.32 -17.53
CA VAL A 420 1.79 -40.67 -18.77
C VAL A 420 0.61 -40.23 -19.63
N ILE A 421 -0.44 -41.05 -19.77
CA ILE A 421 -1.66 -40.68 -20.50
C ILE A 421 -2.42 -39.54 -19.78
N ALA A 422 -2.50 -39.57 -18.44
CA ALA A 422 -3.10 -38.50 -17.65
C ALA A 422 -2.31 -37.19 -17.79
N LEU A 423 -0.98 -37.24 -17.63
CA LEU A 423 -0.09 -36.11 -17.83
C LEU A 423 -0.20 -35.54 -19.24
N ARG A 424 -0.28 -36.38 -20.28
CA ARG A 424 -0.42 -35.93 -21.67
C ARG A 424 -1.74 -35.20 -21.90
N LYS A 425 -2.87 -35.74 -21.42
CA LYS A 425 -4.18 -35.05 -21.42
C LYS A 425 -4.13 -33.71 -20.67
N ILE A 426 -3.38 -33.63 -19.57
CA ILE A 426 -3.18 -32.39 -18.80
C ILE A 426 -2.30 -31.38 -19.58
N CYS A 427 -1.31 -31.83 -20.35
CA CYS A 427 -0.57 -30.98 -21.29
C CYS A 427 -1.47 -30.50 -22.43
N ASP A 428 -2.15 -31.41 -23.16
CA ASP A 428 -2.99 -31.09 -24.32
C ASP A 428 -4.08 -30.05 -23.97
N SER A 429 -4.70 -30.17 -22.78
CA SER A 429 -5.69 -29.21 -22.26
C SER A 429 -5.08 -27.88 -21.79
N LYS A 430 -3.86 -27.89 -21.23
CA LYS A 430 -3.12 -26.65 -20.94
C LYS A 430 -2.68 -25.94 -22.20
N ASP A 431 -2.21 -26.65 -23.22
CA ASP A 431 -1.81 -26.08 -24.50
C ASP A 431 -3.02 -25.49 -25.25
N GLY A 432 -4.18 -26.16 -25.21
CA GLY A 432 -5.45 -25.59 -25.65
C GLY A 432 -5.83 -24.28 -24.92
N THR A 433 -5.61 -24.24 -23.60
CA THR A 433 -5.86 -23.04 -22.76
C THR A 433 -4.86 -21.91 -23.04
N ILE A 434 -3.59 -22.25 -23.29
CA ILE A 434 -2.54 -21.31 -23.67
C ILE A 434 -2.85 -20.70 -25.05
N ASN A 435 -3.30 -21.52 -26.00
CA ASN A 435 -3.71 -21.05 -27.32
C ASN A 435 -4.91 -20.09 -27.27
N THR A 436 -5.93 -20.36 -26.45
CA THR A 436 -7.06 -19.41 -26.26
C THR A 436 -6.58 -18.07 -25.68
N LYS A 437 -5.69 -18.10 -24.68
CA LYS A 437 -5.09 -16.86 -24.13
C LYS A 437 -4.20 -16.12 -25.13
N ASN A 438 -3.48 -16.84 -25.99
CA ASN A 438 -2.68 -16.22 -27.06
C ASN A 438 -3.57 -15.54 -28.11
N GLU A 439 -4.74 -16.10 -28.43
CA GLU A 439 -5.73 -15.45 -29.29
C GLU A 439 -6.37 -14.22 -28.63
N GLU A 440 -6.69 -14.29 -27.33
CA GLU A 440 -7.16 -13.15 -26.55
C GLU A 440 -6.14 -12.00 -26.54
N ILE A 441 -4.87 -12.29 -26.22
CA ILE A 441 -3.77 -11.32 -26.27
C ILE A 441 -3.64 -10.70 -27.67
N LYS A 442 -3.72 -11.51 -28.73
CA LYS A 442 -3.68 -11.06 -30.14
C LYS A 442 -4.87 -10.16 -30.50
N MET A 443 -6.04 -10.35 -29.87
CA MET A 443 -7.20 -9.47 -30.02
C MET A 443 -7.11 -8.19 -29.18
N LEU A 444 -6.51 -8.26 -27.98
CA LEU A 444 -6.21 -7.09 -27.16
C LEU A 444 -5.19 -6.17 -27.82
N LEU A 445 -4.10 -6.70 -28.39
CA LEU A 445 -3.11 -5.93 -29.15
C LEU A 445 -3.77 -5.18 -30.32
N LYS A 446 -4.64 -5.83 -31.10
CA LYS A 446 -5.42 -5.17 -32.17
C LYS A 446 -6.32 -4.05 -31.65
N LYS A 447 -6.92 -4.20 -30.46
CA LYS A 447 -7.73 -3.15 -29.83
C LYS A 447 -6.87 -1.97 -29.38
N VAL A 448 -5.68 -2.23 -28.82
CA VAL A 448 -4.70 -1.18 -28.45
C VAL A 448 -4.25 -0.42 -29.70
N ASP A 449 -3.86 -1.09 -30.78
CA ASP A 449 -3.50 -0.45 -32.05
C ASP A 449 -4.62 0.44 -32.61
N ALA A 450 -5.88 -0.02 -32.51
CA ALA A 450 -7.04 0.75 -32.96
C ALA A 450 -7.30 1.99 -32.10
N LEU A 451 -7.19 1.85 -30.77
CA LEU A 451 -7.33 2.97 -29.82
C LEU A 451 -6.20 3.99 -29.98
N THR A 452 -4.95 3.57 -30.15
CA THR A 452 -3.81 4.46 -30.43
C THR A 452 -4.04 5.27 -31.69
N LYS A 453 -4.54 4.64 -32.77
CA LYS A 453 -4.89 5.34 -34.02
C LYS A 453 -6.07 6.29 -33.84
N ALA A 454 -7.07 5.95 -33.05
CA ALA A 454 -8.18 6.85 -32.73
C ALA A 454 -7.70 8.09 -31.94
N ILE A 455 -6.90 7.88 -30.88
CA ILE A 455 -6.29 8.96 -30.08
C ILE A 455 -5.41 9.86 -30.95
N GLU A 456 -4.64 9.31 -31.89
CA GLU A 456 -3.89 10.11 -32.87
C GLU A 456 -4.80 10.98 -33.75
N VAL A 457 -5.89 10.41 -34.28
CA VAL A 457 -6.85 11.14 -35.12
C VAL A 457 -7.56 12.24 -34.32
N GLU A 458 -7.98 11.96 -33.10
CA GLU A 458 -8.62 12.92 -32.20
C GLU A 458 -7.66 14.03 -31.79
N THR A 459 -6.41 13.71 -31.44
CA THR A 459 -5.36 14.71 -31.16
C THR A 459 -5.10 15.60 -32.38
N LYS A 460 -5.10 15.02 -33.60
CA LYS A 460 -4.99 15.76 -34.87
C LYS A 460 -6.26 16.56 -35.19
N LYS A 461 -7.44 16.20 -34.67
CA LYS A 461 -8.69 16.97 -34.80
C LYS A 461 -8.69 18.16 -33.83
N ALA A 462 -8.42 17.92 -32.54
CA ALA A 462 -8.32 18.94 -31.51
C ALA A 462 -7.30 20.04 -31.87
N LYS A 463 -6.12 19.67 -32.38
CA LYS A 463 -5.12 20.65 -32.86
C LYS A 463 -5.61 21.52 -34.03
N ARG A 464 -6.43 20.99 -34.94
CA ARG A 464 -7.04 21.78 -36.03
C ARG A 464 -8.15 22.68 -35.51
N GLU A 465 -8.97 22.21 -34.59
CA GLU A 465 -10.02 23.03 -33.99
C GLU A 465 -9.46 24.16 -33.12
N ALA A 466 -8.37 23.93 -32.39
CA ALA A 466 -7.66 24.98 -31.65
C ALA A 466 -7.15 26.08 -32.60
N ALA A 467 -6.46 25.69 -33.67
CA ALA A 467 -5.98 26.62 -34.70
C ALA A 467 -7.11 27.31 -35.50
N ALA A 468 -8.32 26.72 -35.54
CA ALA A 468 -9.51 27.35 -36.12
C ALA A 468 -10.08 28.42 -35.16
N ARG A 469 -10.26 28.10 -33.88
CA ARG A 469 -10.68 29.05 -32.84
C ARG A 469 -9.69 30.21 -32.67
N GLU A 470 -8.40 29.95 -32.78
CA GLU A 470 -7.36 30.99 -32.77
C GLU A 470 -7.50 31.97 -33.95
N LYS A 471 -7.77 31.46 -35.15
CA LYS A 471 -8.05 32.30 -36.34
C LYS A 471 -9.37 33.06 -36.22
N GLU A 472 -10.39 32.46 -35.65
CA GLU A 472 -11.69 33.12 -35.39
C GLU A 472 -11.53 34.27 -34.39
N ASN A 473 -10.80 34.04 -33.29
CA ASN A 473 -10.45 35.08 -32.31
C ASN A 473 -9.61 36.21 -32.93
N ALA A 474 -8.63 35.88 -33.78
CA ALA A 474 -7.82 36.88 -34.49
C ALA A 474 -8.66 37.73 -35.47
N LEU A 475 -9.61 37.11 -36.19
CA LEU A 475 -10.56 37.82 -37.05
C LEU A 475 -11.52 38.71 -36.24
N ALA A 476 -11.96 38.26 -35.06
CA ALA A 476 -12.77 39.08 -34.16
C ALA A 476 -12.01 40.32 -33.67
N MET A 477 -10.74 40.16 -33.26
CA MET A 477 -9.88 41.29 -32.85
C MET A 477 -9.71 42.34 -33.95
N LEU A 478 -9.36 41.92 -35.18
CA LEU A 478 -9.23 42.82 -36.33
C LEU A 478 -10.53 43.58 -36.66
N ASN A 479 -11.69 42.97 -36.37
CA ASN A 479 -13.00 43.58 -36.59
C ASN A 479 -13.36 44.61 -35.50
N GLU A 480 -12.91 44.43 -34.26
CA GLU A 480 -12.99 45.48 -33.22
C GLU A 480 -12.02 46.63 -33.48
N GLU A 481 -10.76 46.35 -33.83
CA GLU A 481 -9.81 47.40 -34.24
C GLU A 481 -10.36 48.24 -35.41
N SER A 482 -10.99 47.58 -36.39
CA SER A 482 -11.67 48.24 -37.52
C SER A 482 -12.84 49.14 -37.09
N LYS A 483 -13.58 48.79 -36.04
CA LYS A 483 -14.62 49.67 -35.44
C LYS A 483 -13.97 50.83 -34.68
N GLN A 484 -12.84 50.60 -34.04
CA GLN A 484 -12.13 51.60 -33.24
C GLN A 484 -11.50 52.69 -34.13
N CYS A 485 -10.87 52.33 -35.24
CA CYS A 485 -10.40 53.28 -36.25
C CYS A 485 -11.53 54.15 -36.84
N ARG A 486 -12.74 53.59 -37.05
CA ARG A 486 -13.90 54.37 -37.54
C ARG A 486 -14.40 55.44 -36.57
N LYS A 487 -14.14 55.30 -35.25
CA LYS A 487 -14.48 56.31 -34.24
C LYS A 487 -13.46 57.47 -34.17
N ALA A 488 -12.26 57.31 -34.72
CA ALA A 488 -11.20 58.33 -34.62
C ALA A 488 -11.33 59.49 -35.62
N ASN A 489 -12.01 59.27 -36.76
CA ASN A 489 -12.03 60.21 -37.90
C ASN A 489 -13.31 61.06 -37.98
N LEU A 490 -13.65 61.77 -36.89
CA LEU A 490 -14.68 62.82 -36.89
C LEU A 490 -14.04 64.20 -36.65
N PRO A 491 -14.20 65.19 -37.57
CA PRO A 491 -13.53 66.47 -37.46
C PRO A 491 -14.15 67.35 -36.36
N ARG A 492 -13.31 67.91 -35.50
CA ARG A 492 -13.68 68.81 -34.40
C ARG A 492 -14.14 70.17 -34.93
N SER A 493 -15.42 70.28 -35.30
CA SER A 493 -16.02 71.54 -35.77
C SER A 493 -16.00 72.64 -34.70
N ARG A 494 -16.05 73.89 -35.15
CA ARG A 494 -15.86 75.10 -34.32
C ARG A 494 -17.13 75.52 -33.60
N VAL A 495 -16.94 76.12 -32.42
CA VAL A 495 -17.93 77.01 -31.77
C VAL A 495 -17.99 78.34 -32.51
N PRO A 496 -19.17 78.84 -32.90
CA PRO A 496 -19.43 80.26 -33.13
C PRO A 496 -20.08 80.91 -31.89
N ASN A 497 -19.88 82.22 -31.74
CA ASN A 497 -20.41 83.05 -30.66
C ASN A 497 -21.67 83.82 -31.14
N SER A 498 -22.34 84.53 -30.21
CA SER A 498 -23.57 85.33 -30.38
C SER A 498 -24.87 84.53 -30.60
N ARG A 499 -26.02 85.01 -30.13
CA ARG A 499 -26.34 86.39 -29.70
C ARG A 499 -27.20 86.43 -28.45
#